data_AF-A0A7C5REN8-F1
#
_entry.id   AF-A0A7C5REN8-F1
#
_cell.length_a   1.000
_cell.length_b   1.000
_cell.length_c   1.000
_cell.angle_alpha   90.00
_cell.angle_beta   90.00
_cell.angle_gamma   90.00
#
_symmetry.space_group_name_H-M   'P 1'
#
loop_
_entity.id
_entity.type
_entity.pdbx_description
1 polymer ?
#
loop_
_entity_poly.entity_id
_entity_poly.type
_entity_poly.pdbx_seq_one_letter_code
_entity_poly.pdbx_strand_id
1 'polypeptide(L)' 'MTNGIGRFIREARRQKGLSQAELAKRIGLTQSGISMIERGLIVPRLPTLLRIFRELELSVDLLKEDPNA' A
#
# COMPACT_ATOMS: atom_id res chain seq x y z
N MET A 1 12.08 10.27 2.18
CA MET A 1 12.68 9.00 1.70
C MET A 1 11.80 7.80 2.10
N THR A 2 10.51 7.84 1.75
CA THR A 2 9.52 6.77 2.06
C THR A 2 8.68 6.39 0.83
N ASN A 3 9.08 6.89 -0.36
CA ASN A 3 8.28 6.86 -1.59
C ASN A 3 8.11 5.46 -2.23
N GLY A 4 8.93 4.47 -1.85
CA GLY A 4 8.89 3.14 -2.45
C GLY A 4 7.61 2.36 -2.11
N ILE A 5 7.24 2.31 -0.83
CA ILE A 5 6.14 1.45 -0.37
C ILE A 5 4.77 1.89 -0.89
N GLY A 6 4.51 3.20 -0.94
CA GLY A 6 3.25 3.74 -1.46
C GLY A 6 3.06 3.45 -2.94
N ARG A 7 4.14 3.60 -3.73
CA ARG A 7 4.15 3.24 -5.16
C ARG A 7 3.92 1.74 -5.34
N PHE A 8 4.61 0.89 -4.57
CA PHE A 8 4.45 -0.56 -4.64
C PHE A 8 3.02 -1.01 -4.32
N ILE A 9 2.42 -0.45 -3.26
CA ILE A 9 1.01 -0.70 -2.91
C ILE A 9 0.08 -0.30 -4.06
N ARG A 10 0.32 0.86 -4.68
CA ARG A 10 -0.47 1.33 -5.83
C ARG A 10 -0.37 0.37 -7.02
N GLU A 11 0.82 -0.10 -7.34
CA GLU A 11 1.06 -1.01 -8.45
C GLU A 11 0.38 -2.36 -8.21
N ALA A 12 0.59 -2.97 -7.04
CA ALA A 12 -0.05 -4.22 -6.65
C ALA A 12 -1.58 -4.12 -6.64
N ARG A 13 -2.14 -3.02 -6.13
CA ARG A 13 -3.58 -2.77 -6.18
C ARG A 13 -4.10 -2.75 -7.62
N ARG A 14 -3.39 -2.08 -8.53
CA ARG A 14 -3.78 -2.00 -9.95
C ARG A 14 -3.65 -3.36 -10.65
N GLN A 15 -2.65 -4.16 -10.33
CA GLN A 15 -2.50 -5.52 -10.86
C GLN A 15 -3.67 -6.42 -10.46
N LYS A 16 -4.23 -6.23 -9.25
CA LYS A 16 -5.47 -6.89 -8.83
C LYS A 16 -6.76 -6.27 -9.40
N GLY A 17 -6.66 -5.24 -10.24
CA GLY A 17 -7.83 -4.57 -10.83
C GLY A 17 -8.68 -3.77 -9.83
N LEU A 18 -8.17 -3.48 -8.63
CA LEU A 18 -8.93 -2.80 -7.59
C LEU A 18 -8.79 -1.28 -7.71
N SER A 19 -9.89 -0.55 -7.50
CA SER A 19 -9.85 0.88 -7.18
C SER A 19 -9.39 1.12 -5.74
N GLN A 20 -9.00 2.36 -5.44
CA GLN A 20 -8.63 2.74 -4.07
C GLN A 20 -9.79 2.57 -3.10
N ALA A 21 -11.03 2.81 -3.54
CA ALA A 21 -12.23 2.64 -2.74
C ALA A 21 -12.53 1.18 -2.42
N GLU A 22 -12.31 0.28 -3.38
CA GLU A 22 -12.49 -1.17 -3.18
C GLU A 22 -11.46 -1.73 -2.20
N LEU A 23 -10.18 -1.38 -2.37
CA LEU A 23 -9.15 -1.76 -1.40
C LEU A 23 -9.51 -1.26 -0.01
N ALA A 24 -9.86 0.03 0.10
CA ALA A 24 -10.25 0.65 1.35
C ALA A 24 -11.41 -0.09 2.04
N LYS A 25 -12.46 -0.43 1.29
CA LYS A 25 -13.61 -1.19 1.79
C LYS A 25 -13.21 -2.55 2.34
N ARG A 26 -12.35 -3.29 1.64
CA ARG A 26 -11.90 -4.62 2.05
C ARG A 26 -11.05 -4.60 3.32
N ILE A 27 -10.26 -3.54 3.52
CA ILE A 27 -9.40 -3.39 4.68
C ILE A 27 -9.90 -2.34 5.69
N GLY A 28 -11.20 -2.03 5.70
CA GLY A 28 -11.82 -1.13 6.68
C GLY A 28 -11.10 0.22 6.82
N LEU A 29 -10.75 0.84 5.70
CA LEU A 29 -10.19 2.19 5.61
C LEU A 29 -11.06 3.09 4.72
N THR A 30 -10.70 4.37 4.64
CA THR A 30 -11.27 5.31 3.67
C THR A 30 -10.46 5.29 2.36
N GLN A 31 -11.11 5.63 1.25
CA GLN A 31 -10.44 5.81 -0.03
C GLN A 31 -9.35 6.91 0.06
N SER A 32 -9.63 8.00 0.80
CA SER A 32 -8.67 9.07 1.02
C SER A 32 -7.43 8.59 1.78
N GLY A 33 -7.61 7.69 2.75
CA GLY A 33 -6.52 7.03 3.48
C GLY A 33 -5.60 6.25 2.53
N ILE A 34 -6.17 5.41 1.67
CA ILE A 34 -5.41 4.69 0.64
C ILE A 34 -4.68 5.66 -0.30
N SER A 35 -5.35 6.72 -0.75
CA SER A 35 -4.74 7.74 -1.63
C SER A 35 -3.55 8.46 -0.97
N MET A 36 -3.63 8.77 0.33
CA MET A 36 -2.51 9.38 1.06
C MET A 36 -1.34 8.40 1.22
N ILE A 37 -1.62 7.11 1.51
CA ILE A 37 -0.60 6.05 1.62
C ILE A 37 0.12 5.86 0.28
N GLU A 38 -0.63 5.71 -0.81
CA GLU A 38 -0.06 5.47 -2.14
C GLU A 38 0.80 6.63 -2.66
N ARG A 39 0.50 7.85 -2.22
CA ARG A 39 1.28 9.04 -2.54
C ARG A 39 2.45 9.27 -1.58
N GLY A 40 2.63 8.43 -0.56
CA GLY A 40 3.66 8.57 0.46
C GLY A 40 3.44 9.76 1.41
N LEU A 41 2.23 10.32 1.46
CA LEU A 41 1.90 11.45 2.33
C LEU A 41 1.72 11.02 3.79
N ILE A 42 1.33 9.76 4.00
CA ILE A 42 1.27 9.16 5.34
C ILE A 42 1.92 7.79 5.31
N VAL A 43 2.62 7.44 6.39
CA VAL A 43 3.10 6.08 6.63
C VAL A 43 2.04 5.36 7.46
N PRO A 44 1.42 4.28 6.96
CA PRO A 44 0.44 3.52 7.73
C PRO A 44 1.12 2.83 8.92
N ARG A 45 0.40 2.69 10.03
CA ARG A 45 0.88 1.85 11.15
C ARG A 45 1.02 0.40 10.69
N LEU A 46 1.91 -0.34 11.34
CA LEU A 46 2.20 -1.74 11.00
C LEU A 46 0.94 -2.61 10.83
N PRO A 47 -0.08 -2.57 11.70
CA PRO A 47 -1.30 -3.37 11.49
C PRO A 47 -2.03 -3.03 10.19
N THR A 48 -2.10 -1.75 9.83
CA THR A 48 -2.70 -1.30 8.58
C THR A 48 -1.88 -1.76 7.38
N LEU A 49 -0.56 -1.64 7.47
CA LEU A 49 0.35 -2.09 6.42
C LEU A 49 0.21 -3.59 6.16
N LEU A 50 0.15 -4.41 7.21
CA LEU A 50 -0.05 -5.85 7.11
C LEU A 50 -1.41 -6.22 6.49
N ARG A 51 -2.47 -5.45 6.78
CA ARG A 51 -3.79 -5.65 6.14
C ARG A 51 -3.74 -5.35 4.65
N ILE A 52 -3.05 -4.27 4.25
CA ILE A 52 -2.82 -3.95 2.83
C ILE A 52 -2.06 -5.10 2.17
N PHE A 53 -0.97 -5.56 2.78
CA PHE A 53 -0.12 -6.59 2.19
C PHE A 53 -0.87 -7.91 2.03
N ARG A 54 -1.65 -8.30 3.04
CA ARG A 54 -2.50 -9.48 2.98
C ARG A 54 -3.54 -9.39 1.86
N GLU A 55 -4.27 -8.28 1.78
CA GLU A 55 -5.29 -8.08 0.75
C GLU A 55 -4.69 -8.07 -0.67
N LEU A 56 -3.48 -7.52 -0.80
CA LEU A 56 -2.77 -7.43 -2.08
C LEU A 56 -1.87 -8.64 -2.37
N GLU A 57 -1.88 -9.68 -1.51
CA GLU A 57 -0.99 -10.87 -1.64
C GLU A 57 0.50 -10.51 -1.79
N LEU A 58 0.93 -9.48 -1.07
CA LEU A 58 2.32 -9.03 -1.06
C LEU A 58 3.11 -9.75 0.04
N SER A 59 4.27 -10.30 -0.31
CA SER A 59 5.26 -10.77 0.68
C SER A 59 6.06 -9.60 1.24
N VAL A 60 6.41 -9.67 2.53
CA VAL A 60 7.26 -8.68 3.21
C VAL A 60 8.67 -8.68 2.64
N ASP A 61 9.14 -9.81 2.08
CA ASP A 61 10.45 -9.95 1.44
C ASP A 61 10.61 -9.09 0.16
N LEU A 62 9.51 -8.55 -0.37
CA LEU A 62 9.53 -7.65 -1.52
C LEU A 62 9.92 -6.20 -1.15
N LEU A 63 10.06 -5.90 0.15
CA LEU A 63 10.68 -4.66 0.63
C LEU A 63 12.20 -4.74 0.41
N LYS A 64 12.64 -4.75 -0.84
CA LYS A 64 14.04 -4.49 -1.16
C LYS A 64 14.31 -3.02 -0.86
N GLU A 65 15.28 -2.76 0.01
CA GLU A 65 15.83 -1.41 0.14
C GLU A 65 16.30 -0.95 -1.24
N ASP A 66 15.88 0.24 -1.64
CA ASP A 66 16.45 0.89 -2.81
C ASP A 66 17.90 1.26 -2.42
N PRO A 67 18.94 0.67 -3.03
CA PRO A 67 20.33 0.91 -2.63
C PRO A 67 20.80 2.36 -2.85
N ASN A 68 19.97 3.18 -3.50
CA ASN A 68 20.25 4.57 -3.83
C ASN A 68 19.28 5.57 -3.15
N ALA A 69 18.60 5.17 -2.05
CA ALA A 69 17.77 6.08 -1.26
C ALA A 69 18.59 7.08 -0.42
#